data_AF-A0A2V8CVQ5-F1
#
_entry.id   AF-A0A2V8CVQ5-F1
#
_cell.length_a   1.000
_cell.length_b   1.000
_cell.length_c   1.000
_cell.angle_alpha   90.00
_cell.angle_beta   90.00
_cell.angle_gamma   90.00
#
_symmetry.space_group_name_H-M   'P 1'
#
loop_
_entity.id
_entity.type
_entity.pdbx_description
1 polymer ?
#
loop_
_entity_poly.entity_id
_entity_poly.type
_entity_poly.pdbx_seq_one_letter_code
_entity_poly.pdbx_strand_id
1 'polypeptide(L)'
;MYLDSFSVDTNDAGRRKSTLSGSTRKDPSTAPGQIAAGLEAVRVGTSLADLCSGMHRRLICSTVVSLAASLVSLNVSAAAARRGQPHAAPPTLSVPDGTRLLVLAPHPDDEVLAAGGLMQRVSEGGGAIRVVYLTDGDGYPEGVRFEDHVASPTAAEYRGYGRRRRREAASALAALHLGDSIYTFLGFPDGGLAKLMGSYWSERRVAYRSPYTRLDRPPRSEMLVAATEYRGEDLTQEIALIIGEFRPTMILVPRREDQHVDHCAAWFFLADALTDVRRVQPDFSTDVINYIVHYDAWPFQDDGPRLEPPPALAGGVSGWMRFPLTAAEARAKRTALGRYRTQVHVMSWFLDGFARSNEVFSRPAPFRIALPLRHNRCG
;
A
#
# COMPACT_ATOMS: atom_id res chain seq x y z
N MET A 1 31.29 34.85 -13.26
CA MET A 1 31.16 36.13 -14.00
C MET A 1 30.91 35.80 -15.46
N TYR A 2 29.65 35.60 -15.82
CA TYR A 2 29.12 35.69 -17.19
C TYR A 2 27.60 35.80 -16.97
N LEU A 3 27.07 36.99 -17.23
CA LEU A 3 25.65 37.26 -17.21
C LEU A 3 25.18 37.15 -18.65
N ASP A 4 24.04 36.50 -18.87
CA ASP A 4 23.20 36.86 -20.01
C ASP A 4 21.74 36.91 -19.57
N SER A 5 21.15 38.07 -19.80
CA SER A 5 19.80 38.44 -19.42
C SER A 5 18.86 38.22 -20.60
N PHE A 6 17.70 37.61 -20.37
CA PHE A 6 16.58 37.73 -21.31
C PHE A 6 15.38 38.41 -20.67
N SER A 7 14.76 39.28 -21.47
CA SER A 7 13.86 40.33 -21.01
C SER A 7 12.46 39.80 -20.69
N VAL A 8 11.80 40.52 -19.78
CA VAL A 8 10.35 40.48 -19.61
C VAL A 8 9.69 41.20 -20.78
N ASP A 9 8.64 40.62 -21.34
CA ASP A 9 7.67 41.33 -22.20
C ASP A 9 6.32 41.44 -21.47
N THR A 10 5.76 42.64 -21.48
CA THR A 10 4.49 43.01 -20.82
C THR A 10 3.49 43.59 -21.82
N ASN A 11 2.20 43.42 -21.53
CA ASN A 11 0.97 43.87 -22.22
C ASN A 11 0.30 42.75 -23.05
N ASP A 12 -1.03 42.58 -23.03
CA ASP A 12 -2.05 43.64 -23.10
C ASP A 12 -3.35 43.32 -22.32
N ALA A 13 -4.18 44.34 -22.07
CA ALA A 13 -5.43 44.28 -21.31
C ALA A 13 -6.68 44.35 -22.23
N GLY A 14 -7.65 43.42 -22.06
CA GLY A 14 -8.57 43.05 -23.15
C GLY A 14 -10.07 42.86 -22.87
N ARG A 15 -10.69 43.66 -22.00
CA ARG A 15 -12.14 44.02 -22.05
C ARG A 15 -13.24 42.97 -21.70
N ARG A 16 -14.11 43.37 -20.77
CA ARG A 16 -15.40 42.74 -20.40
C ARG A 16 -16.40 42.69 -21.57
N LYS A 17 -17.35 41.74 -21.51
CA LYS A 17 -18.78 42.05 -21.77
C LYS A 17 -19.73 41.06 -21.07
N SER A 18 -20.63 41.62 -20.27
CA SER A 18 -21.78 40.96 -19.66
C SER A 18 -23.04 41.19 -20.50
N THR A 19 -23.93 40.20 -20.60
CA THR A 19 -25.31 40.42 -21.07
C THR A 19 -26.29 39.60 -20.22
N LEU A 20 -27.16 40.32 -19.52
CA LEU A 20 -28.36 39.81 -18.86
C LEU A 20 -29.56 39.91 -19.82
N SER A 21 -30.43 38.91 -19.81
CA SER A 21 -31.84 38.97 -20.20
C SER A 21 -32.52 37.67 -19.71
N GLY A 22 -33.74 37.64 -19.15
CA GLY A 22 -34.71 38.71 -18.89
C GLY A 22 -36.15 38.26 -19.22
N SER A 23 -37.09 38.46 -18.28
CA SER A 23 -38.55 38.12 -18.37
C SER A 23 -38.89 36.61 -18.22
N THR A 24 -39.61 36.10 -17.20
CA THR A 24 -40.99 36.39 -16.66
C THR A 24 -42.11 36.00 -17.67
N ARG A 25 -43.26 35.37 -17.35
CA ARG A 25 -44.05 35.07 -16.12
C ARG A 25 -44.65 33.61 -16.25
N LYS A 26 -45.59 33.03 -15.46
CA LYS A 26 -46.47 33.44 -14.34
C LYS A 26 -47.03 32.20 -13.57
N ASP A 27 -47.42 32.38 -12.31
CA ASP A 27 -48.31 31.51 -11.46
C ASP A 27 -49.83 31.73 -11.77
N PRO A 28 -50.85 30.96 -11.27
CA PRO A 28 -50.99 30.55 -9.84
C PRO A 28 -51.83 29.30 -9.42
N SER A 29 -51.68 28.93 -8.13
CA SER A 29 -52.68 28.39 -7.13
C SER A 29 -53.57 27.18 -7.49
N THR A 30 -53.71 26.13 -6.67
CA THR A 30 -54.38 26.12 -5.34
C THR A 30 -54.10 24.86 -4.49
N ALA A 31 -54.39 24.92 -3.18
CA ALA A 31 -54.44 23.82 -2.19
C ALA A 31 -55.75 23.98 -1.36
N PRO A 32 -56.11 23.14 -0.35
CA PRO A 32 -55.46 21.92 0.20
C PRO A 32 -56.42 20.70 0.37
N GLY A 33 -55.91 19.55 0.87
CA GLY A 33 -56.71 18.36 1.24
C GLY A 33 -55.90 17.36 2.08
N GLN A 34 -56.55 16.62 3.00
CA GLN A 34 -55.91 16.01 4.20
C GLN A 34 -55.99 14.47 4.31
N ILE A 35 -54.98 13.90 5.00
CA ILE A 35 -55.03 12.74 5.95
C ILE A 35 -54.99 11.28 5.43
N ALA A 36 -54.36 10.44 6.29
CA ALA A 36 -54.22 8.96 6.35
C ALA A 36 -52.98 8.37 5.63
N ALA A 37 -51.84 8.09 6.26
CA ALA A 37 -51.51 7.30 7.47
C ALA A 37 -51.49 5.77 7.23
N GLY A 38 -50.32 5.15 7.42
CA GLY A 38 -50.13 3.70 7.29
C GLY A 38 -48.66 3.27 7.33
N LEU A 39 -48.13 3.06 8.54
CA LEU A 39 -47.00 2.15 8.82
C LEU A 39 -46.86 2.02 10.35
N GLU A 40 -47.15 0.82 10.86
CA GLU A 40 -47.11 0.52 12.29
C GLU A 40 -45.67 0.41 12.82
N ALA A 41 -45.46 0.90 14.04
CA ALA A 41 -44.26 0.63 14.82
C ALA A 41 -44.60 -0.37 15.94
N VAL A 42 -43.96 -1.54 15.94
CA VAL A 42 -43.98 -2.44 17.09
C VAL A 42 -42.65 -2.32 17.85
N ARG A 43 -42.75 -1.75 19.04
CA ARG A 43 -41.77 -1.83 20.13
C ARG A 43 -42.45 -2.50 21.33
N VAL A 44 -41.69 -2.68 22.40
CA VAL A 44 -42.09 -3.37 23.66
C VAL A 44 -42.10 -4.89 23.47
N GLY A 45 -41.53 -5.70 24.36
CA GLY A 45 -40.86 -5.38 25.62
C GLY A 45 -41.17 -6.48 26.64
N THR A 46 -40.15 -6.97 27.32
CA THR A 46 -40.25 -8.05 28.29
C THR A 46 -41.07 -7.67 29.52
N SER A 47 -41.83 -8.62 30.07
CA SER A 47 -42.20 -8.60 31.49
C SER A 47 -42.03 -9.98 32.12
N LEU A 48 -41.59 -9.99 33.36
CA LEU A 48 -41.33 -11.16 34.20
C LEU A 48 -42.60 -11.56 34.96
N ALA A 49 -43.26 -12.65 34.55
CA ALA A 49 -44.05 -13.51 35.41
C ALA A 49 -44.54 -14.74 34.61
N ASP A 50 -44.01 -15.92 34.90
CA ASP A 50 -44.86 -17.04 35.33
C ASP A 50 -44.03 -18.20 35.90
N LEU A 51 -44.56 -18.83 36.95
CA LEU A 51 -43.82 -19.69 37.86
C LEU A 51 -44.04 -21.20 37.61
N CYS A 52 -43.07 -21.97 38.12
CA CYS A 52 -43.00 -23.43 38.21
C CYS A 52 -44.30 -24.19 38.57
N SER A 53 -44.60 -25.25 37.80
CA SER A 53 -44.92 -26.63 38.26
C SER A 53 -45.26 -27.53 37.06
N GLY A 54 -44.99 -28.84 37.02
CA GLY A 54 -44.23 -29.71 37.93
C GLY A 54 -44.25 -31.17 37.43
N MET A 55 -43.25 -31.97 37.84
CA MET A 55 -43.20 -33.45 37.84
C MET A 55 -43.74 -34.24 36.61
N HIS A 56 -42.84 -34.90 35.86
CA HIS A 56 -42.61 -36.36 35.99
C HIS A 56 -41.67 -36.92 34.89
N ARG A 57 -40.53 -37.51 35.32
CA ARG A 57 -39.82 -38.70 34.78
C ARG A 57 -38.31 -38.61 35.05
N ARG A 58 -37.88 -39.21 36.16
CA ARG A 58 -36.49 -39.66 36.34
C ARG A 58 -36.35 -41.09 35.80
N LEU A 59 -35.10 -41.54 35.63
CA LEU A 59 -34.66 -42.82 35.06
C LEU A 59 -34.82 -42.95 33.53
N ILE A 60 -33.76 -42.53 32.82
CA ILE A 60 -33.02 -43.20 31.71
C ILE A 60 -32.10 -42.10 31.12
N CYS A 61 -30.99 -41.79 31.81
CA CYS A 61 -30.00 -40.82 31.30
C CYS A 61 -28.62 -40.89 32.00
N SER A 62 -28.20 -42.06 32.52
CA SER A 62 -26.95 -42.18 33.31
C SER A 62 -25.81 -42.93 32.62
N THR A 63 -26.02 -43.53 31.45
CA THR A 63 -25.03 -44.39 30.78
C THR A 63 -24.54 -43.86 29.43
N VAL A 64 -25.34 -43.03 28.73
CA VAL A 64 -24.95 -42.43 27.44
C VAL A 64 -24.03 -41.21 27.61
N VAL A 65 -24.18 -40.47 28.72
CA VAL A 65 -23.41 -39.23 28.98
C VAL A 65 -21.91 -39.50 29.20
N SER A 66 -21.55 -40.61 29.84
CA SER A 66 -20.16 -40.90 30.23
C SER A 66 -19.25 -41.25 29.04
N LEU A 67 -19.79 -41.86 27.98
CA LEU A 67 -19.01 -42.20 26.79
C LEU A 67 -18.77 -40.98 25.89
N ALA A 68 -19.77 -40.11 25.76
CA ALA A 68 -19.65 -38.83 25.05
C ALA A 68 -18.66 -37.89 25.76
N ALA A 69 -18.70 -37.81 27.09
CA ALA A 69 -17.74 -37.04 27.87
C ALA A 69 -16.28 -37.46 27.60
N SER A 70 -16.02 -38.77 27.56
CA SER A 70 -14.67 -39.31 27.31
C SER A 70 -14.10 -38.92 25.92
N LEU A 71 -14.93 -38.97 24.87
CA LEU A 71 -14.54 -38.56 23.51
C LEU A 71 -14.37 -37.04 23.36
N VAL A 72 -15.13 -36.24 24.11
CA VAL A 72 -14.93 -34.78 24.17
C VAL A 72 -13.65 -34.43 24.94
N SER A 73 -13.36 -35.10 26.06
CA SER A 73 -12.15 -34.87 26.87
C SER A 73 -10.84 -35.12 26.09
N LEU A 74 -10.81 -36.16 25.24
CA LEU A 74 -9.65 -36.43 24.37
C LEU A 74 -9.43 -35.32 23.33
N ASN A 75 -10.50 -34.81 22.72
CA ASN A 75 -10.41 -33.74 21.71
C ASN A 75 -10.08 -32.36 22.32
N VAL A 76 -10.64 -32.04 23.50
CA VAL A 76 -10.30 -30.81 24.23
C VAL A 76 -8.84 -30.82 24.67
N SER A 77 -8.31 -31.98 25.08
CA SER A 77 -6.89 -32.13 25.43
C SER A 77 -5.96 -31.92 24.23
N ALA A 78 -6.33 -32.43 23.05
CA ALA A 78 -5.57 -32.20 21.82
C ALA A 78 -5.62 -30.73 21.35
N ALA A 79 -6.77 -30.06 21.50
CA ALA A 79 -6.92 -28.63 21.17
C ALA A 79 -6.17 -27.72 22.16
N ALA A 80 -6.15 -28.07 23.45
CA ALA A 80 -5.39 -27.36 24.47
C ALA A 80 -3.86 -27.56 24.28
N ALA A 81 -3.41 -28.78 23.99
CA ALA A 81 -2.00 -29.07 23.71
C ALA A 81 -1.46 -28.29 22.50
N ARG A 82 -2.28 -28.05 21.48
CA ARG A 82 -1.92 -27.19 20.33
C ARG A 82 -1.87 -25.69 20.64
N ARG A 83 -2.48 -25.23 21.74
CA ARG A 83 -2.39 -23.84 22.23
C ARG A 83 -1.18 -23.59 23.14
N GLY A 84 -0.48 -24.66 23.57
CA GLY A 84 0.64 -24.59 24.51
C GLY A 84 2.02 -24.84 23.91
N GLN A 85 2.14 -25.09 22.59
CA GLN A 85 3.47 -25.08 21.96
C GLN A 85 3.97 -23.63 21.91
N PRO A 86 5.13 -23.30 22.51
CA PRO A 86 5.72 -21.99 22.35
C PRO A 86 6.00 -21.80 20.87
N HIS A 87 5.34 -20.81 20.25
CA HIS A 87 5.57 -20.48 18.85
C HIS A 87 7.05 -20.09 18.74
N ALA A 88 7.83 -20.90 18.02
CA ALA A 88 9.26 -20.64 17.85
C ALA A 88 9.43 -19.21 17.34
N ALA A 89 10.38 -18.47 17.91
CA ALA A 89 10.57 -17.07 17.55
C ALA A 89 10.77 -16.97 16.02
N PRO A 90 10.02 -16.08 15.33
CA PRO A 90 10.19 -15.81 13.91
C PRO A 90 11.65 -15.77 13.48
N PRO A 91 12.08 -16.57 12.48
CA PRO A 91 13.47 -16.60 12.04
C PRO A 91 13.96 -15.22 11.60
N THR A 92 15.25 -14.96 11.81
CA THR A 92 15.86 -13.70 11.39
C THR A 92 16.13 -13.71 9.88
N LEU A 93 15.77 -12.63 9.18
CA LEU A 93 16.19 -12.43 7.80
C LEU A 93 17.71 -12.23 7.76
N SER A 94 18.42 -13.13 7.06
CA SER A 94 19.85 -12.99 6.78
C SER A 94 20.09 -12.07 5.59
N VAL A 95 21.15 -11.26 5.67
CA VAL A 95 21.58 -10.31 4.64
C VAL A 95 23.05 -10.59 4.36
N PRO A 96 23.39 -11.30 3.28
CA PRO A 96 24.79 -11.55 2.90
C PRO A 96 25.53 -10.27 2.51
N ASP A 97 26.84 -10.24 2.75
CA ASP A 97 27.71 -9.17 2.25
C ASP A 97 27.63 -9.06 0.72
N GLY A 98 27.76 -7.85 0.20
CA GLY A 98 27.65 -7.58 -1.24
C GLY A 98 26.23 -7.75 -1.83
N THR A 99 25.19 -7.91 -1.00
CA THR A 99 23.78 -8.02 -1.45
C THR A 99 23.41 -6.86 -2.40
N ARG A 100 22.78 -7.20 -3.53
CA ARG A 100 22.19 -6.23 -4.46
C ARG A 100 20.69 -6.16 -4.21
N LEU A 101 20.28 -5.21 -3.38
CA LEU A 101 18.90 -5.01 -2.96
C LEU A 101 18.15 -4.07 -3.92
N LEU A 102 17.06 -4.56 -4.51
CA LEU A 102 16.07 -3.73 -5.19
C LEU A 102 14.82 -3.62 -4.31
N VAL A 103 14.38 -2.41 -3.97
CA VAL A 103 13.11 -2.17 -3.25
C VAL A 103 12.10 -1.60 -4.23
N LEU A 104 11.02 -2.33 -4.54
CA LEU A 104 9.87 -1.77 -5.27
C LEU A 104 8.91 -1.15 -4.26
N ALA A 105 8.85 0.17 -4.26
CA ALA A 105 8.00 0.99 -3.41
C ALA A 105 6.82 1.52 -4.24
N PRO A 106 5.56 1.18 -3.93
CA PRO A 106 4.39 1.80 -4.56
C PRO A 106 4.38 3.33 -4.46
N HIS A 107 4.71 3.88 -3.29
CA HIS A 107 4.71 5.31 -3.00
C HIS A 107 6.02 5.78 -2.32
N PRO A 108 6.30 7.09 -2.30
CA PRO A 108 7.47 7.65 -1.61
C PRO A 108 7.21 7.74 -0.08
N ASP A 109 7.64 6.69 0.63
CA ASP A 109 7.67 6.45 2.09
C ASP A 109 7.78 4.96 2.42
N ASP A 110 7.14 4.13 1.59
CA ASP A 110 7.10 2.65 1.68
C ASP A 110 8.47 1.99 1.91
N GLU A 111 9.52 2.50 1.26
CA GLU A 111 10.86 1.94 1.35
C GLU A 111 11.46 2.12 2.76
N VAL A 112 11.20 3.25 3.43
CA VAL A 112 11.63 3.46 4.81
C VAL A 112 10.69 2.73 5.76
N LEU A 113 9.37 2.80 5.54
CA LEU A 113 8.36 2.10 6.35
C LEU A 113 8.68 0.60 6.44
N ALA A 114 8.93 -0.04 5.30
CA ALA A 114 9.27 -1.45 5.21
C ALA A 114 10.72 -1.78 5.63
N ALA A 115 11.69 -1.02 5.10
CA ALA A 115 13.08 -1.50 4.96
C ALA A 115 14.17 -0.47 5.27
N GLY A 116 13.83 0.65 5.92
CA GLY A 116 14.81 1.68 6.29
C GLY A 116 15.99 1.17 7.11
N GLY A 117 15.82 0.11 7.91
CA GLY A 117 16.89 -0.58 8.62
C GLY A 117 17.65 -1.58 7.76
N LEU A 118 16.93 -2.43 7.01
CA LEU A 118 17.51 -3.37 6.06
C LEU A 118 18.43 -2.69 5.03
N MET A 119 18.03 -1.54 4.48
CA MET A 119 18.86 -0.77 3.55
C MET A 119 20.15 -0.26 4.19
N GLN A 120 20.13 0.20 5.44
CA GLN A 120 21.36 0.57 6.15
C GLN A 120 22.31 -0.63 6.24
N ARG A 121 21.81 -1.80 6.64
CA ARG A 121 22.64 -3.01 6.75
C ARG A 121 23.22 -3.48 5.41
N VAL A 122 22.46 -3.40 4.33
CA VAL A 122 22.98 -3.71 2.98
C VAL A 122 24.11 -2.75 2.61
N SER A 123 23.99 -1.46 2.93
CA SER A 123 25.04 -0.48 2.68
C SER A 123 26.29 -0.72 3.53
N GLU A 124 26.13 -1.07 4.81
CA GLU A 124 27.23 -1.41 5.72
C GLU A 124 27.98 -2.68 5.27
N GLY A 125 27.25 -3.69 4.76
CA GLY A 125 27.80 -4.93 4.19
C GLY A 125 28.42 -4.79 2.79
N GLY A 126 28.72 -3.56 2.33
CA GLY A 126 29.30 -3.28 1.02
C GLY A 126 28.38 -3.65 -0.17
N GLY A 127 27.08 -3.76 0.06
CA GLY A 127 26.07 -4.07 -0.94
C GLY A 127 25.71 -2.88 -1.83
N ALA A 128 24.84 -3.13 -2.82
CA ALA A 128 24.28 -2.12 -3.69
C ALA A 128 22.76 -2.04 -3.48
N ILE A 129 22.21 -0.83 -3.48
CA ILE A 129 20.78 -0.58 -3.23
C ILE A 129 20.19 0.17 -4.42
N ARG A 130 18.99 -0.21 -4.84
CA ARG A 130 18.15 0.53 -5.77
C ARG A 130 16.72 0.59 -5.23
N VAL A 131 16.17 1.78 -5.05
CA VAL A 131 14.75 1.99 -4.73
C VAL A 131 14.02 2.38 -6.02
N VAL A 132 12.89 1.76 -6.30
CA VAL A 132 12.05 2.07 -7.46
C VAL A 132 10.67 2.44 -6.95
N TYR A 133 10.37 3.73 -7.03
CA TYR A 133 9.05 4.26 -6.74
C TYR A 133 8.18 4.10 -7.97
N LEU A 134 7.10 3.32 -7.86
CA LEU A 134 6.17 3.11 -8.96
C LEU A 134 5.39 4.39 -9.25
N THR A 135 4.93 5.07 -8.21
CA THR A 135 4.15 6.31 -8.29
C THR A 135 4.82 7.45 -7.53
N ASP A 136 4.30 8.67 -7.72
CA ASP A 136 4.75 9.86 -6.99
C ASP A 136 4.03 10.05 -5.63
N GLY A 137 3.07 9.17 -5.29
CA GLY A 137 2.19 9.38 -4.14
C GLY A 137 1.34 10.65 -4.26
N ASP A 138 0.98 11.01 -5.50
CA ASP A 138 0.35 12.28 -5.88
C ASP A 138 -1.17 12.21 -6.08
N GLY A 139 -1.76 11.05 -5.79
CA GLY A 139 -3.18 10.73 -5.86
C GLY A 139 -3.89 10.77 -4.51
N TYR A 140 -3.30 11.40 -3.49
CA TYR A 140 -3.82 11.46 -2.12
C TYR A 140 -4.58 12.79 -1.82
N PRO A 141 -5.92 12.85 -1.93
CA PRO A 141 -6.67 14.11 -1.89
C PRO A 141 -6.62 14.82 -0.54
N GLU A 142 -6.60 14.07 0.56
CA GLU A 142 -6.51 14.63 1.91
C GLU A 142 -5.17 15.33 2.13
N GLY A 143 -4.06 14.68 1.78
CA GLY A 143 -2.73 15.27 1.83
C GLY A 143 -2.60 16.54 1.00
N VAL A 144 -3.14 16.56 -0.23
CA VAL A 144 -3.09 17.77 -1.07
C VAL A 144 -3.95 18.90 -0.50
N ARG A 145 -5.16 18.59 -0.02
CA ARG A 145 -6.04 19.58 0.65
C ARG A 145 -5.38 20.19 1.88
N PHE A 146 -4.69 19.37 2.67
CA PHE A 146 -4.01 19.80 3.89
C PHE A 146 -2.79 20.69 3.57
N GLU A 147 -1.86 20.21 2.75
CA GLU A 147 -0.62 20.95 2.44
C GLU A 147 -0.87 22.25 1.66
N ASP A 148 -1.70 22.19 0.62
CA ASP A 148 -1.97 23.36 -0.25
C ASP A 148 -3.12 24.24 0.27
N HIS A 149 -3.78 23.85 1.38
CA HIS A 149 -4.87 24.59 2.03
C HIS A 149 -6.07 24.86 1.11
N VAL A 150 -6.39 23.92 0.21
CA VAL A 150 -7.47 24.02 -0.79
C VAL A 150 -8.57 23.01 -0.53
N ALA A 151 -9.84 23.37 -0.75
CA ALA A 151 -10.97 22.45 -0.56
C ALA A 151 -11.15 21.45 -1.72
N SER A 152 -10.84 21.87 -2.94
CA SER A 152 -11.01 21.08 -4.18
C SER A 152 -9.74 21.15 -5.02
N PRO A 153 -8.76 20.27 -4.77
CA PRO A 153 -7.48 20.31 -5.47
C PRO A 153 -7.62 20.13 -6.97
N THR A 154 -6.86 20.91 -7.73
CA THR A 154 -6.72 20.72 -9.17
C THR A 154 -5.56 19.77 -9.48
N ALA A 155 -5.48 19.33 -10.73
CA ALA A 155 -4.34 18.57 -11.23
C ALA A 155 -2.99 19.29 -11.09
N ALA A 156 -2.96 20.62 -10.93
CA ALA A 156 -1.71 21.35 -10.71
C ALA A 156 -1.19 21.14 -9.28
N GLU A 157 -2.06 21.19 -8.26
CA GLU A 157 -1.71 20.89 -6.87
C GLU A 157 -1.30 19.41 -6.69
N TYR A 158 -2.05 18.46 -7.24
CA TYR A 158 -1.67 17.03 -7.21
C TYR A 158 -0.25 16.80 -7.72
N ARG A 159 0.07 17.26 -8.94
CA ARG A 159 1.45 17.18 -9.47
C ARG A 159 2.47 17.96 -8.64
N GLY A 160 2.05 19.02 -7.95
CA GLY A 160 2.87 19.77 -6.99
C GLY A 160 3.21 18.96 -5.74
N TYR A 161 2.24 18.19 -5.24
CA TYR A 161 2.36 17.28 -4.12
C TYR A 161 3.30 16.11 -4.44
N GLY A 162 3.18 15.48 -5.61
CA GLY A 162 4.15 14.48 -6.09
C GLY A 162 5.58 15.03 -6.11
N ARG A 163 5.79 16.23 -6.68
CA ARG A 163 7.09 16.92 -6.64
C ARG A 163 7.57 17.32 -5.23
N ARG A 164 6.71 17.35 -4.21
CA ARG A 164 7.14 17.42 -2.79
C ARG A 164 7.60 16.05 -2.32
N ARG A 165 6.76 15.02 -2.41
CA ARG A 165 7.07 13.65 -1.95
C ARG A 165 8.36 13.09 -2.55
N ARG A 166 8.65 13.33 -3.83
CA ARG A 166 9.94 12.97 -4.45
C ARG A 166 11.17 13.55 -3.73
N ARG A 167 11.09 14.83 -3.32
CA ARG A 167 12.17 15.51 -2.57
C ARG A 167 12.25 15.04 -1.12
N GLU A 168 11.11 14.69 -0.53
CA GLU A 168 11.06 14.08 0.80
C GLU A 168 11.72 12.71 0.80
N ALA A 169 11.47 11.87 -0.21
CA ALA A 169 12.12 10.58 -0.40
C ALA A 169 13.64 10.70 -0.59
N ALA A 170 14.10 11.59 -1.46
CA ALA A 170 15.53 11.88 -1.58
C ALA A 170 16.13 12.33 -0.23
N SER A 171 15.42 13.17 0.53
CA SER A 171 15.86 13.59 1.87
C SER A 171 15.81 12.46 2.92
N ALA A 172 14.89 11.50 2.79
CA ALA A 172 14.74 10.36 3.69
C ALA A 172 15.90 9.37 3.50
N LEU A 173 16.22 9.03 2.24
CA LEU A 173 17.36 8.17 1.89
C LEU A 173 18.70 8.82 2.31
N ALA A 174 18.87 10.14 2.09
CA ALA A 174 20.02 10.87 2.61
C ALA A 174 20.11 10.85 4.16
N ALA A 175 18.97 10.85 4.86
CA ALA A 175 18.93 10.73 6.33
C ALA A 175 19.21 9.29 6.84
N LEU A 176 19.19 8.29 5.96
CA LEU A 176 19.74 6.95 6.20
C LEU A 176 21.23 6.84 5.83
N HIS A 177 21.87 7.94 5.41
CA HIS A 177 23.22 8.00 4.86
C HIS A 177 23.41 7.17 3.58
N LEU A 178 22.34 6.95 2.81
CA LEU A 178 22.38 6.28 1.52
C LEU A 178 22.65 7.31 0.42
N GLY A 179 23.46 6.94 -0.59
CA GLY A 179 23.95 7.87 -1.60
C GLY A 179 22.88 8.45 -2.54
N ASP A 180 23.15 9.64 -3.09
CA ASP A 180 22.16 10.48 -3.80
C ASP A 180 21.55 9.89 -5.10
N SER A 181 22.08 8.77 -5.60
CA SER A 181 21.72 8.16 -6.89
C SER A 181 21.14 6.73 -6.78
N ILE A 182 20.69 6.32 -5.59
CA ILE A 182 20.14 4.98 -5.36
C ILE A 182 18.65 4.81 -5.72
N TYR A 183 17.98 5.80 -6.31
CA TYR A 183 16.53 5.72 -6.55
C TYR A 183 16.09 6.01 -7.99
N THR A 184 14.85 5.65 -8.32
CA THR A 184 14.17 5.91 -9.59
C THR A 184 12.68 6.14 -9.33
N PHE A 185 12.10 7.15 -9.96
CA PHE A 185 10.65 7.35 -10.00
C PHE A 185 10.17 6.96 -11.39
N LEU A 186 9.26 5.98 -11.49
CA LEU A 186 8.63 5.60 -12.75
C LEU A 186 7.44 6.51 -13.11
N GLY A 187 6.89 7.24 -12.13
CA GLY A 187 5.87 8.26 -12.36
C GLY A 187 4.52 7.72 -12.84
N PHE A 188 4.21 6.44 -12.57
CA PHE A 188 2.92 5.82 -12.87
C PHE A 188 1.82 6.34 -11.92
N PRO A 189 0.53 6.18 -12.28
CA PRO A 189 -0.55 6.90 -11.61
C PRO A 189 -0.88 6.28 -10.25
N ASP A 190 -0.77 7.09 -9.19
CA ASP A 190 -1.27 6.79 -7.85
C ASP A 190 -2.80 6.55 -7.87
N GLY A 191 -3.24 5.50 -7.19
CA GLY A 191 -4.57 4.89 -7.23
C GLY A 191 -4.87 4.11 -8.51
N GLY A 192 -3.92 4.01 -9.44
CA GLY A 192 -4.14 3.55 -10.80
C GLY A 192 -3.56 2.17 -11.14
N LEU A 193 -2.58 1.64 -10.41
CA LEU A 193 -1.81 0.46 -10.82
C LEU A 193 -2.69 -0.79 -10.97
N ALA A 194 -3.66 -0.98 -10.06
CA ALA A 194 -4.61 -2.08 -10.15
C ALA A 194 -5.49 -2.04 -11.43
N LYS A 195 -5.71 -0.85 -12.02
CA LYS A 195 -6.42 -0.71 -13.31
C LYS A 195 -5.52 -1.08 -14.49
N LEU A 196 -4.22 -0.86 -14.37
CA LEU A 196 -3.22 -1.21 -15.38
C LEU A 196 -3.06 -2.73 -15.54
N MET A 197 -3.18 -3.51 -14.45
CA MET A 197 -3.12 -4.99 -14.46
C MET A 197 -4.20 -5.70 -15.32
N GLY A 198 -5.24 -4.98 -15.76
CA GLY A 198 -6.41 -5.55 -16.41
C GLY A 198 -6.94 -4.68 -17.54
N SER A 199 -7.79 -3.70 -17.20
CA SER A 199 -8.52 -2.89 -18.18
C SER A 199 -7.60 -2.04 -19.07
N TYR A 200 -6.46 -1.59 -18.54
CA TYR A 200 -5.50 -0.71 -19.20
C TYR A 200 -4.15 -1.41 -19.43
N TRP A 201 -4.20 -2.68 -19.84
CA TRP A 201 -3.01 -3.52 -19.96
C TRP A 201 -2.10 -3.15 -21.14
N SER A 202 -2.63 -3.06 -22.36
CA SER A 202 -1.83 -3.11 -23.60
C SER A 202 -1.99 -1.89 -24.51
N GLU A 203 -1.01 -1.64 -25.38
CA GLU A 203 -0.95 -0.63 -26.46
C GLU A 203 -2.21 -0.54 -27.32
N ARG A 204 -2.96 -1.65 -27.43
CA ARG A 204 -4.25 -1.71 -28.14
C ARG A 204 -5.40 -1.07 -27.37
N ARG A 205 -5.15 -0.57 -26.16
CA ARG A 205 -6.06 0.19 -25.31
C ARG A 205 -5.57 1.63 -25.21
N VAL A 206 -6.50 2.56 -25.03
CA VAL A 206 -6.17 3.92 -24.59
C VAL A 206 -5.44 3.83 -23.25
N ALA A 207 -4.40 4.65 -23.05
CA ALA A 207 -3.72 4.73 -21.77
C ALA A 207 -4.68 5.18 -20.64
N TYR A 208 -4.42 4.73 -19.43
CA TYR A 208 -5.17 5.17 -18.26
C TYR A 208 -4.90 6.66 -18.03
N ARG A 209 -5.95 7.46 -17.86
CA ARG A 209 -5.80 8.86 -17.49
C ARG A 209 -6.09 9.05 -16.02
N SER A 210 -5.10 9.50 -15.24
CA SER A 210 -5.25 9.74 -13.80
C SER A 210 -6.38 10.75 -13.53
N PRO A 211 -7.34 10.45 -12.62
CA PRO A 211 -8.38 11.40 -12.23
C PRO A 211 -7.80 12.59 -11.46
N TYR A 212 -6.62 12.43 -10.84
CA TYR A 212 -5.93 13.44 -10.05
C TYR A 212 -5.07 14.35 -10.93
N THR A 213 -4.04 13.79 -11.56
CA THR A 213 -3.02 14.56 -12.30
C THR A 213 -3.44 14.93 -13.73
N ARG A 214 -4.50 14.26 -14.24
CA ARG A 214 -4.97 14.32 -15.63
C ARG A 214 -3.93 13.89 -16.68
N LEU A 215 -2.81 13.30 -16.25
CA LEU A 215 -1.77 12.71 -17.09
C LEU A 215 -2.16 11.28 -17.51
N ASP A 216 -1.55 10.84 -18.60
CA ASP A 216 -1.70 9.51 -19.22
C ASP A 216 -0.33 8.84 -19.49
N ARG A 217 0.76 9.44 -18.99
CA ARG A 217 2.16 9.03 -19.20
C ARG A 217 3.09 9.70 -18.16
N PRO A 218 4.24 9.09 -17.82
CA PRO A 218 5.29 9.76 -17.06
C PRO A 218 5.90 10.97 -17.79
N PRO A 219 6.70 11.81 -17.11
CA PRO A 219 7.61 12.76 -17.76
C PRO A 219 8.64 12.04 -18.64
N ARG A 220 8.95 12.60 -19.82
CA ARG A 220 9.92 12.00 -20.77
C ARG A 220 11.33 11.79 -20.20
N SER A 221 11.71 12.53 -19.17
CA SER A 221 13.00 12.41 -18.46
C SER A 221 13.08 11.19 -17.54
N GLU A 222 11.97 10.48 -17.33
CA GLU A 222 11.83 9.40 -16.34
C GLU A 222 11.43 8.06 -16.96
N MET A 223 11.09 8.06 -18.26
CA MET A 223 10.85 6.84 -19.03
C MET A 223 12.20 6.17 -19.35
N LEU A 224 12.37 4.90 -18.97
CA LEU A 224 13.50 4.09 -19.43
C LEU A 224 13.13 3.37 -20.74
N VAL A 225 11.84 3.04 -20.90
CA VAL A 225 11.28 2.48 -22.13
C VAL A 225 10.73 3.61 -23.00
N ALA A 226 11.11 3.63 -24.28
CA ALA A 226 10.70 4.71 -25.17
C ALA A 226 9.19 4.72 -25.39
N ALA A 227 8.57 5.89 -25.20
CA ALA A 227 7.12 6.13 -25.37
C ALA A 227 6.19 5.43 -24.35
N THR A 228 6.69 5.07 -23.17
CA THR A 228 5.89 4.65 -22.00
C THR A 228 4.67 5.55 -21.77
N GLU A 229 3.50 4.94 -21.70
CA GLU A 229 2.25 5.54 -21.25
C GLU A 229 1.74 4.82 -19.98
N TYR A 230 0.62 5.27 -19.42
CA TYR A 230 0.00 4.60 -18.28
C TYR A 230 -0.75 3.34 -18.73
N ARG A 231 0.04 2.29 -19.00
CA ARG A 231 -0.39 0.95 -19.41
C ARG A 231 0.33 -0.11 -18.56
N GLY A 232 -0.28 -1.28 -18.43
CA GLY A 232 0.29 -2.38 -17.66
C GLY A 232 1.56 -2.97 -18.26
N GLU A 233 1.58 -3.22 -19.57
CA GLU A 233 2.75 -3.80 -20.24
C GLU A 233 3.95 -2.84 -20.24
N ASP A 234 3.71 -1.53 -20.30
CA ASP A 234 4.76 -0.50 -20.20
C ASP A 234 5.40 -0.54 -18.79
N LEU A 235 4.58 -0.64 -17.72
CA LEU A 235 5.08 -0.78 -16.34
C LEU A 235 5.85 -2.08 -16.13
N THR A 236 5.37 -3.21 -16.67
CA THR A 236 6.11 -4.48 -16.66
C THR A 236 7.48 -4.32 -17.33
N GLN A 237 7.55 -3.64 -18.49
CA GLN A 237 8.80 -3.46 -19.23
C GLN A 237 9.79 -2.54 -18.51
N GLU A 238 9.34 -1.42 -17.94
CA GLU A 238 10.15 -0.52 -17.11
C GLU A 238 10.77 -1.28 -15.90
N ILE A 239 9.98 -2.08 -15.19
CA ILE A 239 10.45 -2.90 -14.07
C ILE A 239 11.41 -4.01 -14.55
N ALA A 240 11.09 -4.69 -15.66
CA ALA A 240 11.92 -5.75 -16.22
C ALA A 240 13.29 -5.24 -16.68
N LEU A 241 13.34 -4.04 -17.27
CA LEU A 241 14.58 -3.37 -17.66
C LEU A 241 15.44 -3.05 -16.43
N ILE A 242 14.87 -2.46 -15.37
CA ILE A 242 15.61 -2.19 -14.12
C ILE A 242 16.15 -3.48 -13.51
N ILE A 243 15.35 -4.56 -13.43
CA ILE A 243 15.83 -5.85 -12.89
C ILE A 243 16.94 -6.43 -13.78
N GLY A 244 16.79 -6.37 -15.10
CA GLY A 244 17.74 -6.89 -16.07
C GLY A 244 19.10 -6.18 -16.04
N GLU A 245 19.11 -4.86 -15.84
CA GLU A 245 20.32 -4.04 -15.70
C GLU A 245 20.94 -4.11 -14.31
N PHE A 246 20.12 -3.92 -13.25
CA PHE A 246 20.60 -3.89 -11.88
C PHE A 246 21.00 -5.28 -11.36
N ARG A 247 20.41 -6.35 -11.91
CA ARG A 247 20.64 -7.75 -11.52
C ARG A 247 20.62 -7.94 -9.99
N PRO A 248 19.49 -7.65 -9.32
CA PRO A 248 19.37 -7.79 -7.87
C PRO A 248 19.56 -9.25 -7.44
N THR A 249 20.15 -9.44 -6.27
CA THR A 249 20.20 -10.73 -5.57
C THR A 249 19.05 -10.86 -4.57
N MET A 250 18.47 -9.73 -4.16
CA MET A 250 17.30 -9.63 -3.30
C MET A 250 16.36 -8.55 -3.84
N ILE A 251 15.07 -8.87 -3.97
CA ILE A 251 14.01 -7.90 -4.29
C ILE A 251 13.04 -7.82 -3.13
N LEU A 252 12.74 -6.60 -2.66
CA LEU A 252 11.65 -6.30 -1.75
C LEU A 252 10.43 -5.77 -2.51
N VAL A 253 9.24 -6.25 -2.13
CA VAL A 253 7.95 -5.89 -2.74
C VAL A 253 6.82 -5.99 -1.71
N PRO A 254 5.70 -5.24 -1.82
CA PRO A 254 4.55 -5.46 -0.97
C PRO A 254 3.93 -6.86 -1.16
N ARG A 255 3.15 -7.31 -0.18
CA ARG A 255 2.29 -8.49 -0.33
C ARG A 255 1.07 -8.20 -1.22
N ARG A 256 0.59 -9.21 -1.94
CA ARG A 256 -0.74 -9.19 -2.62
C ARG A 256 -1.90 -9.15 -1.64
N GLU A 257 -1.63 -9.47 -0.37
CA GLU A 257 -2.58 -9.37 0.72
C GLU A 257 -2.55 -7.99 1.40
N ASP A 258 -1.67 -7.08 0.98
CA ASP A 258 -1.72 -5.66 1.35
C ASP A 258 -2.99 -5.04 0.76
N GLN A 259 -3.73 -4.28 1.58
CA GLN A 259 -5.06 -3.79 1.25
C GLN A 259 -5.05 -2.52 0.41
N HIS A 260 -3.90 -1.85 0.25
CA HIS A 260 -3.80 -0.74 -0.70
C HIS A 260 -3.72 -1.26 -2.13
N VAL A 261 -4.54 -0.72 -3.03
CA VAL A 261 -4.72 -1.25 -4.40
C VAL A 261 -3.40 -1.29 -5.19
N ASP A 262 -2.54 -0.27 -5.02
CA ASP A 262 -1.25 -0.19 -5.68
C ASP A 262 -0.18 -1.09 -5.04
N HIS A 263 -0.29 -1.39 -3.74
CA HIS A 263 0.61 -2.32 -3.06
C HIS A 263 0.34 -3.75 -3.52
N CYS A 264 -0.93 -4.14 -3.51
CA CYS A 264 -1.36 -5.41 -4.08
C CYS A 264 -0.93 -5.53 -5.55
N ALA A 265 -1.07 -4.46 -6.34
CA ALA A 265 -0.71 -4.46 -7.75
C ALA A 265 0.81 -4.59 -8.00
N ALA A 266 1.65 -3.92 -7.19
CA ALA A 266 3.11 -3.97 -7.29
C ALA A 266 3.65 -5.41 -7.26
N TRP A 267 3.05 -6.30 -6.46
CA TRP A 267 3.42 -7.71 -6.47
C TRP A 267 3.12 -8.36 -7.84
N PHE A 268 1.94 -8.18 -8.41
CA PHE A 268 1.62 -8.77 -9.71
C PHE A 268 2.52 -8.25 -10.84
N PHE A 269 2.88 -6.96 -10.83
CA PHE A 269 3.85 -6.40 -11.78
C PHE A 269 5.25 -6.99 -11.64
N LEU A 270 5.77 -7.16 -10.42
CA LEU A 270 7.05 -7.83 -10.22
C LEU A 270 7.01 -9.29 -10.70
N ALA A 271 5.93 -10.02 -10.43
CA ALA A 271 5.79 -11.42 -10.81
C ALA A 271 5.81 -11.62 -12.33
N ASP A 272 5.23 -10.67 -13.07
CA ASP A 272 5.17 -10.61 -14.52
C ASP A 272 6.54 -10.18 -15.12
N ALA A 273 7.12 -9.09 -14.61
CA ALA A 273 8.45 -8.60 -15.01
C ALA A 273 9.55 -9.66 -14.80
N LEU A 274 9.51 -10.41 -13.68
CA LEU A 274 10.44 -11.53 -13.44
C LEU A 274 10.25 -12.69 -14.43
N THR A 275 9.06 -12.85 -15.02
CA THR A 275 8.83 -13.83 -16.08
C THR A 275 9.51 -13.38 -17.38
N ASP A 276 9.50 -12.09 -17.68
CA ASP A 276 10.14 -11.52 -18.88
C ASP A 276 11.67 -11.47 -18.75
N VAL A 277 12.20 -11.05 -17.60
CA VAL A 277 13.64 -11.14 -17.32
C VAL A 277 14.15 -12.57 -17.50
N ARG A 278 13.43 -13.57 -16.99
CA ARG A 278 13.81 -14.99 -17.14
C ARG A 278 13.66 -15.55 -18.56
N ARG A 279 12.86 -14.92 -19.44
CA ARG A 279 12.82 -15.28 -20.87
C ARG A 279 14.11 -14.88 -21.60
N VAL A 280 14.74 -13.78 -21.18
CA VAL A 280 15.98 -13.24 -21.79
C VAL A 280 17.24 -13.71 -21.04
N GLN A 281 17.15 -13.90 -19.73
CA GLN A 281 18.22 -14.36 -18.84
C GLN A 281 17.75 -15.62 -18.07
N PRO A 282 17.78 -16.83 -18.66
CA PRO A 282 17.23 -18.04 -18.04
C PRO A 282 17.82 -18.39 -16.67
N ASP A 283 19.10 -18.09 -16.46
CA ASP A 283 19.82 -18.34 -15.20
C ASP A 283 19.59 -17.24 -14.14
N PHE A 284 18.73 -16.26 -14.40
CA PHE A 284 18.45 -15.17 -13.46
C PHE A 284 17.66 -15.65 -12.24
N SER A 285 18.33 -15.61 -11.09
CA SER A 285 17.76 -15.89 -9.77
C SER A 285 17.92 -14.69 -8.84
N THR A 286 16.91 -14.47 -8.01
CA THR A 286 16.89 -13.48 -6.93
C THR A 286 16.04 -14.05 -5.80
N ASP A 287 16.40 -13.74 -4.57
CA ASP A 287 15.48 -13.91 -3.44
C ASP A 287 14.37 -12.85 -3.53
N VAL A 288 13.13 -13.21 -3.25
CA VAL A 288 11.99 -12.29 -3.25
C VAL A 288 11.44 -12.24 -1.84
N ILE A 289 11.54 -11.06 -1.24
CA ILE A 289 11.13 -10.77 0.13
C ILE A 289 9.89 -9.88 0.08
N ASN A 290 8.83 -10.32 0.72
CA ASN A 290 7.61 -9.56 0.81
C ASN A 290 7.55 -8.77 2.12
N TYR A 291 7.24 -7.48 2.02
CA TYR A 291 6.85 -6.62 3.14
C TYR A 291 5.35 -6.31 3.12
N ILE A 292 4.82 -5.63 4.13
CA ILE A 292 3.42 -5.19 4.18
C ILE A 292 3.31 -3.86 4.91
N VAL A 293 2.40 -3.00 4.47
CA VAL A 293 2.18 -1.65 5.02
C VAL A 293 0.72 -1.44 5.38
N HIS A 294 -0.24 -1.74 4.50
CA HIS A 294 -1.67 -1.57 4.81
C HIS A 294 -2.36 -2.92 5.04
N TYR A 295 -2.75 -3.18 6.29
CA TYR A 295 -3.50 -4.37 6.65
C TYR A 295 -4.39 -4.13 7.88
N ASP A 296 -5.71 -4.00 7.65
CA ASP A 296 -6.71 -3.66 8.66
C ASP A 296 -6.30 -2.40 9.47
N ALA A 297 -6.03 -2.56 10.77
CA ALA A 297 -5.56 -1.50 11.67
C ALA A 297 -4.12 -1.76 12.19
N TRP A 298 -3.35 -2.62 11.52
CA TRP A 298 -1.96 -2.88 11.86
C TRP A 298 -1.02 -1.81 11.28
N PRO A 299 0.08 -1.43 11.97
CA PRO A 299 0.51 -1.87 13.31
C PRO A 299 -0.07 -1.12 14.51
N PHE A 300 -1.06 -0.24 14.32
CA PHE A 300 -1.49 0.78 15.30
C PHE A 300 -2.22 0.25 16.56
N GLN A 301 -2.45 -1.05 16.63
CA GLN A 301 -3.01 -1.72 17.81
C GLN A 301 -1.93 -2.16 18.83
N ASP A 302 -0.64 -1.99 18.52
CA ASP A 302 0.48 -2.42 19.36
C ASP A 302 1.52 -1.31 19.56
N ASP A 303 1.55 -0.72 20.76
CA ASP A 303 2.55 0.26 21.20
C ASP A 303 3.89 -0.36 21.64
N GLY A 304 4.05 -1.68 21.45
CA GLY A 304 5.26 -2.42 21.76
C GLY A 304 6.50 -1.87 21.04
N PRO A 305 7.71 -2.03 21.64
CA PRO A 305 8.95 -1.56 21.04
C PRO A 305 9.34 -2.34 19.78
N ARG A 306 8.75 -3.53 19.56
CA ARG A 306 8.93 -4.37 18.38
C ARG A 306 7.74 -4.25 17.45
N LEU A 307 7.98 -4.39 16.16
CA LEU A 307 6.94 -4.57 15.16
C LEU A 307 6.59 -6.06 15.13
N GLU A 308 5.47 -6.43 15.73
CA GLU A 308 4.94 -7.79 15.62
C GLU A 308 4.21 -7.97 14.26
N PRO A 309 4.19 -9.17 13.66
CA PRO A 309 3.53 -9.37 12.37
C PRO A 309 2.00 -9.14 12.40
N PRO A 310 1.36 -8.79 11.26
CA PRO A 310 -0.08 -8.53 11.22
C PRO A 310 -0.92 -9.69 11.77
N PRO A 311 -1.84 -9.43 12.72
CA PRO A 311 -2.76 -10.43 13.24
C PRO A 311 -3.56 -11.12 12.12
N ALA A 312 -3.84 -12.41 12.30
CA ALA A 312 -4.57 -13.28 11.35
C ALA A 312 -3.95 -13.46 9.94
N LEU A 313 -2.92 -12.69 9.55
CA LEU A 313 -2.22 -12.90 8.27
C LEU A 313 -1.11 -13.95 8.42
N ALA A 314 -1.21 -15.05 7.68
CA ALA A 314 -0.17 -16.08 7.66
C ALA A 314 1.08 -15.60 6.88
N GLY A 315 2.27 -15.80 7.46
CA GLY A 315 3.57 -15.40 6.88
C GLY A 315 4.04 -16.20 5.65
N GLY A 316 3.14 -16.89 4.94
CA GLY A 316 3.48 -17.65 3.74
C GLY A 316 4.35 -18.88 4.02
N VAL A 317 5.16 -19.29 3.03
CA VAL A 317 5.95 -20.54 3.09
C VAL A 317 7.15 -20.48 4.02
N SER A 318 7.69 -19.27 4.28
CA SER A 318 8.77 -19.06 5.25
C SER A 318 8.26 -18.93 6.69
N GLY A 319 6.95 -18.76 6.88
CA GLY A 319 6.45 -18.04 8.04
C GLY A 319 6.90 -16.57 8.05
N TRP A 320 6.51 -15.83 9.08
CA TRP A 320 7.03 -14.47 9.27
C TRP A 320 8.50 -14.53 9.69
N MET A 321 9.29 -13.62 9.14
CA MET A 321 10.66 -13.34 9.51
C MET A 321 10.74 -11.98 10.19
N ARG A 322 11.71 -11.82 11.09
CA ARG A 322 12.05 -10.52 11.68
C ARG A 322 13.43 -10.07 11.21
N PHE A 323 13.64 -8.76 11.17
CA PHE A 323 14.96 -8.17 10.96
C PHE A 323 15.25 -7.19 12.12
N PRO A 324 16.04 -7.59 13.13
CA PRO A 324 16.27 -6.77 14.31
C PRO A 324 17.18 -5.58 13.99
N LEU A 325 16.76 -4.39 14.40
CA LEU A 325 17.52 -3.16 14.23
C LEU A 325 18.35 -2.86 15.47
N THR A 326 19.58 -2.40 15.27
CA THR A 326 20.33 -1.72 16.31
C THR A 326 19.62 -0.42 16.71
N ALA A 327 19.95 0.10 17.89
CA ALA A 327 19.42 1.39 18.32
C ALA A 327 19.87 2.56 17.41
N ALA A 328 20.96 2.40 16.64
CA ALA A 328 21.38 3.38 15.64
C ALA A 328 20.47 3.32 14.40
N GLU A 329 20.30 2.14 13.80
CA GLU A 329 19.46 1.94 12.61
C GLU A 329 18.01 2.37 12.87
N ALA A 330 17.45 2.05 14.05
CA ALA A 330 16.09 2.45 14.43
C ALA A 330 15.93 3.97 14.64
N ARG A 331 16.99 4.68 15.09
CA ARG A 331 16.98 6.16 15.18
C ARG A 331 17.10 6.81 13.81
N ALA A 332 17.96 6.28 12.93
CA ALA A 332 18.08 6.74 11.56
C ALA A 332 16.78 6.52 10.79
N LYS A 333 16.17 5.33 10.89
CA LYS A 333 14.84 5.02 10.32
C LYS A 333 13.77 6.02 10.77
N ARG A 334 13.67 6.31 12.07
CA ARG A 334 12.72 7.34 12.58
C ARG A 334 13.04 8.74 12.02
N THR A 335 14.32 9.10 11.93
CA THR A 335 14.74 10.39 11.36
C THR A 335 14.38 10.50 9.87
N ALA A 336 14.52 9.41 9.12
CA ALA A 336 14.16 9.33 7.71
C ALA A 336 12.64 9.40 7.50
N LEU A 337 11.84 8.68 8.31
CA LEU A 337 10.37 8.80 8.30
C LEU A 337 9.94 10.25 8.58
N GLY A 338 10.61 10.95 9.49
CA GLY A 338 10.40 12.38 9.75
C GLY A 338 10.72 13.33 8.58
N ARG A 339 11.27 12.84 7.46
CA ARG A 339 11.48 13.66 6.24
C ARG A 339 10.26 13.70 5.33
N TYR A 340 9.34 12.74 5.47
CA TYR A 340 8.06 12.69 4.77
C TYR A 340 7.04 13.65 5.38
N ARG A 341 7.36 14.95 5.40
CA ARG A 341 6.56 15.97 6.10
C ARG A 341 5.12 16.01 5.60
N THR A 342 4.89 15.89 4.29
CA THR A 342 3.54 15.83 3.69
C THR A 342 2.70 14.66 4.18
N GLN A 343 3.34 13.59 4.70
CA GLN A 343 2.66 12.45 5.33
C GLN A 343 2.60 12.64 6.85
N VAL A 344 3.70 13.04 7.50
CA VAL A 344 3.76 13.30 8.96
C VAL A 344 2.70 14.30 9.41
N HIS A 345 2.48 15.39 8.68
CA HIS A 345 1.50 16.40 9.08
C HIS A 345 0.05 15.87 9.10
N VAL A 346 -0.26 14.83 8.33
CA VAL A 346 -1.61 14.24 8.22
C VAL A 346 -1.75 12.94 9.02
N MET A 347 -0.68 12.14 9.05
CA MET A 347 -0.67 10.77 9.56
C MET A 347 0.64 10.39 10.30
N SER A 348 1.25 11.27 11.09
CA SER A 348 2.45 10.93 11.91
C SER A 348 2.27 9.61 12.66
N TRP A 349 1.10 9.40 13.27
CA TRP A 349 0.74 8.17 13.99
C TRP A 349 0.89 6.89 13.14
N PHE A 350 0.67 6.99 11.83
CA PHE A 350 0.86 5.89 10.88
C PHE A 350 2.36 5.59 10.72
N LEU A 351 3.15 6.60 10.38
CA LEU A 351 4.60 6.46 10.16
C LEU A 351 5.34 6.01 11.45
N ASP A 352 4.96 6.59 12.60
CA ASP A 352 5.50 6.24 13.92
C ASP A 352 5.24 4.77 14.29
N GLY A 353 4.14 4.18 13.79
CA GLY A 353 3.83 2.76 13.91
C GLY A 353 4.90 1.83 13.34
N PHE A 354 5.63 2.26 12.30
CA PHE A 354 6.72 1.51 11.67
C PHE A 354 8.10 1.85 12.24
N ALA A 355 8.22 2.89 13.07
CA ALA A 355 9.47 3.30 13.72
C ALA A 355 9.84 2.41 14.93
N ARG A 356 9.86 1.09 14.75
CA ARG A 356 10.10 0.08 15.80
C ARG A 356 11.54 -0.46 15.81
N SER A 357 11.85 -1.35 16.76
CA SER A 357 13.16 -2.01 16.92
C SER A 357 13.42 -3.20 15.98
N ASN A 358 12.48 -3.52 15.09
CA ASN A 358 12.68 -4.51 14.04
C ASN A 358 11.78 -4.20 12.83
N GLU A 359 12.11 -4.83 11.71
CA GLU A 359 11.26 -4.91 10.52
C GLU A 359 10.68 -6.34 10.43
N VAL A 360 9.62 -6.52 9.61
CA VAL A 360 8.94 -7.82 9.44
C VAL A 360 8.78 -8.15 7.96
N PHE A 361 9.09 -9.39 7.61
CA PHE A 361 9.16 -9.85 6.23
C PHE A 361 8.59 -11.27 6.07
N SER A 362 8.31 -11.68 4.84
CA SER A 362 7.94 -13.06 4.49
C SER A 362 8.49 -13.41 3.11
N ARG A 363 8.52 -14.69 2.72
CA ARG A 363 8.77 -15.10 1.34
C ARG A 363 7.47 -15.61 0.70
N PRO A 364 7.21 -15.27 -0.58
CA PRO A 364 6.09 -15.85 -1.31
C PRO A 364 6.35 -17.35 -1.55
N ALA A 365 5.27 -18.11 -1.76
CA ALA A 365 5.40 -19.43 -2.37
C ALA A 365 5.97 -19.30 -3.80
N PRO A 366 6.60 -20.34 -4.37
CA PRO A 366 6.97 -20.36 -5.78
C PRO A 366 5.80 -19.93 -6.66
N PHE A 367 6.07 -18.99 -7.56
CA PHE A 367 5.04 -18.25 -8.30
C PHE A 367 5.32 -18.28 -9.80
N ARG A 368 4.23 -18.17 -10.57
CA ARG A 368 4.26 -17.85 -11.99
C ARG A 368 3.00 -17.07 -12.31
N ILE A 369 3.16 -15.84 -12.77
CA ILE A 369 2.08 -14.93 -13.16
C ILE A 369 2.35 -14.53 -14.61
N ALA A 370 1.26 -14.32 -15.35
CA ALA A 370 1.28 -13.59 -16.61
C ALA A 370 0.08 -12.64 -16.57
N LEU A 371 0.31 -11.37 -16.88
CA LEU A 371 -0.73 -10.34 -17.00
C LEU A 371 -1.23 -10.24 -18.46
N PRO A 372 -2.45 -9.74 -18.70
CA PRO A 372 -3.41 -9.21 -17.73
C PRO A 372 -4.23 -10.28 -17.01
N LEU A 373 -4.69 -9.98 -15.79
CA LEU A 373 -5.65 -10.83 -15.10
C LEU A 373 -7.07 -10.60 -15.63
N ARG A 374 -7.84 -11.68 -15.82
CA ARG A 374 -9.28 -11.61 -16.21
C ARG A 374 -10.16 -10.90 -15.18
N HIS A 375 -9.76 -10.93 -13.92
CA HIS A 375 -10.44 -10.28 -12.81
C HIS A 375 -9.41 -9.53 -11.98
N ASN A 376 -9.75 -8.32 -11.55
CA ASN A 376 -8.91 -7.59 -10.61
C ASN A 376 -8.78 -8.41 -9.31
N ARG A 377 -7.56 -8.50 -8.78
CA ARG A 377 -7.27 -9.12 -7.48
C ARG A 377 -7.04 -8.06 -6.39
N CYS A 378 -6.96 -6.79 -6.78
CA CYS A 378 -6.57 -5.65 -5.96
C CYS A 378 -7.69 -4.59 -5.99
N GLY A 379 -8.79 -4.85 -5.27
CA GLY A 379 -9.99 -3.98 -5.24
C GLY A 379 -11.14 -4.44 -6.15
#